data_AF-A0A8C5RSP8-F1
#
_entry.id   AF-A0A8C5RSP8-F1
#
_cell.length_a   1.000
_cell.length_b   1.000
_cell.length_c   1.000
_cell.angle_alpha   90.00
_cell.angle_beta   90.00
_cell.angle_gamma   90.00
#
_symmetry.space_group_name_H-M   'P 1'
#
loop_
_entity.id
_entity.type
_entity.pdbx_description
1 polymer ?
#
loop_
_entity_poly.entity_id
_entity_poly.type
_entity_poly.pdbx_seq_one_letter_code
_entity_poly.pdbx_strand_id
1 'polypeptide(L)'
;MYASQWFLTLFTAKFPLYMVFHIIDLLLCEGISVIFNVALGLLKTTREDLLLTDFEGALKFFRVQLPKRYRSEENAKKLMELACSMKGGTELAQSLPSLPSVRSGSKPGGARQRQGRPPLCKRPSV
;
A
#
# COMPACT_ATOMS: atom_id res chain seq x y z
N MET A 1 -12.87 12.86 -13.75
CA MET A 1 -11.72 13.00 -12.83
C MET A 1 -12.04 12.28 -11.53
N TYR A 2 -11.30 11.22 -11.17
CA TYR A 2 -11.64 10.32 -10.04
C TYR A 2 -10.61 10.37 -8.89
N ALA A 3 -9.34 10.62 -9.19
CA ALA A 3 -8.25 10.52 -8.21
C ALA A 3 -8.09 11.76 -7.32
N SER A 4 -8.50 12.95 -7.77
CA SER A 4 -8.34 14.20 -7.00
C SER A 4 -8.94 14.11 -5.60
N GLN A 5 -10.12 13.50 -5.47
CA GLN A 5 -10.77 13.32 -4.17
C GLN A 5 -9.97 12.40 -3.23
N TRP A 6 -9.24 11.42 -3.77
CA TRP A 6 -8.43 10.51 -2.96
C TRP A 6 -7.28 11.23 -2.27
N PHE A 7 -6.56 12.08 -3.02
CA PHE A 7 -5.45 12.86 -2.49
C PHE A 7 -5.91 13.99 -1.57
N LEU A 8 -6.99 14.70 -1.92
CA LEU A 8 -7.48 15.84 -1.11
C LEU A 8 -8.10 15.41 0.22
N THR A 9 -8.72 14.22 0.26
CA THR A 9 -9.44 13.75 1.45
C THR A 9 -8.73 12.58 2.14
N LEU A 10 -7.54 12.21 1.69
CA LEU A 10 -6.80 11.04 2.21
C LEU A 10 -7.68 9.77 2.27
N PHE A 11 -8.47 9.55 1.20
CA PHE A 11 -9.45 8.46 1.07
C PHE A 11 -10.65 8.49 2.05
N THR A 12 -10.72 9.41 3.02
CA THR A 12 -11.79 9.48 4.04
C THR A 12 -13.20 9.66 3.46
N ALA A 13 -13.34 10.34 2.31
CA ALA A 13 -14.66 10.75 1.82
C ALA A 13 -15.51 9.62 1.20
N LYS A 14 -14.89 8.51 0.81
CA LYS A 14 -15.56 7.43 0.07
C LYS A 14 -15.31 6.05 0.69
N PHE A 15 -14.14 5.84 1.31
CA PHE A 15 -13.73 4.54 1.82
C PHE A 15 -14.17 4.35 3.28
N PRO A 16 -14.37 3.09 3.71
CA PRO A 16 -14.74 2.78 5.09
C PRO A 16 -13.62 3.19 6.08
N LEU A 17 -14.02 3.74 7.22
CA LEU A 17 -13.12 4.32 8.22
C LEU A 17 -12.00 3.37 8.66
N TYR A 18 -12.31 2.08 8.84
CA TYR A 18 -11.32 1.06 9.18
C TYR A 18 -10.13 1.03 8.20
N MET A 19 -10.41 1.02 6.89
CA MET A 19 -9.35 1.04 5.87
C MET A 19 -8.59 2.37 5.91
N VAL A 20 -9.31 3.47 6.12
CA VAL A 20 -8.71 4.81 6.16
C VAL A 20 -7.76 4.95 7.35
N PHE A 21 -8.09 4.41 8.52
CA PHE A 21 -7.17 4.43 9.67
C PHE A 21 -5.85 3.75 9.36
N HIS A 22 -5.87 2.57 8.71
CA HIS A 22 -4.62 1.92 8.26
C HIS A 22 -3.81 2.79 7.30
N ILE A 23 -4.48 3.50 6.39
CA ILE A 23 -3.79 4.43 5.46
C ILE A 23 -3.17 5.59 6.23
N ILE A 24 -3.87 6.14 7.22
CA ILE A 24 -3.35 7.24 8.05
C ILE A 24 -2.20 6.77 8.94
N ASP A 25 -2.27 5.58 9.52
CA ASP A 25 -1.18 5.02 10.33
C ASP A 25 0.10 4.84 9.49
N LEU A 26 -0.04 4.32 8.26
CA LEU A 26 1.08 4.20 7.31
C LEU A 26 1.57 5.58 6.82
N LEU A 27 0.67 6.52 6.58
CA LEU A 27 0.99 7.90 6.21
C LEU A 27 1.83 8.58 7.31
N LEU A 28 1.49 8.36 8.58
CA LEU A 28 2.24 8.91 9.72
C LEU A 28 3.60 8.23 9.89
N CYS A 29 3.71 6.93 9.57
CA CYS A 29 4.97 6.19 9.64
C CYS A 29 5.94 6.49 8.50
N GLU A 30 5.46 6.55 7.25
CA GLU A 30 6.30 6.62 6.05
C GLU A 30 6.19 7.96 5.29
N GLY A 31 5.12 8.71 5.49
CA GLY A 31 4.85 9.97 4.79
C GLY A 31 3.94 9.83 3.56
N ILE A 32 3.85 10.93 2.80
CA ILE A 32 2.89 11.13 1.70
C ILE A 32 3.01 10.12 0.55
N SER A 33 4.16 9.45 0.42
CA SER A 33 4.42 8.40 -0.58
C SER A 33 3.43 7.23 -0.48
N VAL A 34 2.91 6.94 0.72
CA VAL A 34 1.91 5.89 0.95
C VAL A 34 0.62 6.16 0.20
N ILE A 35 0.19 7.42 0.08
CA ILE A 35 -1.05 7.77 -0.63
C ILE A 35 -0.95 7.36 -2.10
N PHE A 36 0.22 7.57 -2.70
CA PHE A 36 0.50 7.13 -4.07
C PHE A 36 0.53 5.61 -4.18
N ASN A 37 1.18 4.91 -3.24
CA ASN A 37 1.23 3.45 -3.24
C ASN A 37 -0.17 2.83 -3.08
N VAL A 38 -1.00 3.39 -2.21
CA VAL A 38 -2.39 2.95 -2.02
C VAL A 38 -3.23 3.24 -3.28
N ALA A 39 -3.09 4.43 -3.86
CA ALA A 39 -3.77 4.77 -5.11
C ALA A 39 -3.38 3.81 -6.24
N LEU A 40 -2.08 3.54 -6.41
CA LEU A 40 -1.59 2.60 -7.42
C LEU A 40 -2.03 1.16 -7.12
N GLY A 41 -2.04 0.74 -5.86
CA GLY A 41 -2.56 -0.57 -5.44
C GLY A 41 -4.04 -0.73 -5.78
N LEU A 42 -4.85 0.32 -5.56
CA LEU A 42 -6.25 0.37 -5.97
C LEU A 42 -6.38 0.20 -7.49
N LEU A 43 -5.63 0.99 -8.28
CA LEU A 43 -5.67 0.86 -9.74
C LEU A 43 -5.20 -0.51 -10.23
N LYS A 44 -4.18 -1.09 -9.58
CA LYS A 44 -3.63 -2.40 -9.95
C LYS A 44 -4.63 -3.52 -9.68
N THR A 45 -5.34 -3.48 -8.56
CA THR A 45 -6.34 -4.48 -8.20
C THR A 45 -7.61 -4.39 -9.03
N THR A 46 -7.93 -3.22 -9.57
CA THR A 46 -9.15 -3.03 -10.39
C THR A 46 -8.86 -2.86 -11.88
N ARG A 47 -7.62 -3.07 -12.30
CA ARG A 47 -7.20 -2.92 -13.71
C ARG A 47 -8.04 -3.78 -14.64
N GLU A 48 -8.25 -5.05 -14.29
CA GLU A 48 -8.99 -5.99 -15.15
C GLU A 48 -10.46 -5.57 -15.30
N ASP A 49 -11.10 -5.18 -14.19
CA ASP A 49 -12.48 -4.67 -14.18
C ASP A 49 -12.61 -3.39 -15.04
N LEU A 50 -11.60 -2.52 -14.98
CA LEU A 50 -11.56 -1.26 -15.74
C LEU A 50 -11.32 -1.47 -17.23
N LEU A 51 -10.54 -2.48 -17.63
CA LEU A 51 -10.27 -2.77 -19.04
C LEU A 51 -11.49 -3.29 -19.79
N LEU A 52 -12.45 -3.87 -19.06
CA LEU A 52 -13.70 -4.40 -19.60
C LEU A 52 -14.84 -3.36 -19.62
N THR A 53 -14.62 -2.16 -19.08
CA THR A 53 -15.68 -1.13 -18.96
C THR A 53 -15.37 0.12 -19.77
N ASP A 54 -16.43 0.72 -20.31
CA ASP A 54 -16.37 2.03 -20.97
C ASP A 54 -16.08 3.14 -19.94
N PHE A 55 -15.76 4.35 -20.43
CA PHE A 55 -15.43 5.50 -19.58
C PHE A 55 -16.48 5.81 -18.51
N GLU A 56 -17.77 5.77 -18.86
CA GLU A 56 -18.87 6.00 -17.90
C GLU A 56 -18.93 4.88 -16.85
N GLY A 57 -18.73 3.63 -17.27
CA GLY A 57 -18.66 2.46 -16.40
C GLY A 57 -17.51 2.57 -15.40
N ALA A 58 -16.33 2.97 -15.87
CA ALA A 58 -15.16 3.20 -15.03
C ALA A 58 -15.43 4.27 -13.96
N LEU A 59 -16.04 5.40 -14.33
CA LEU A 59 -16.41 6.45 -13.36
C LEU A 59 -17.42 5.95 -12.31
N LYS A 60 -18.42 5.17 -12.73
CA LYS A 60 -19.39 4.56 -11.82
C LYS A 60 -18.72 3.54 -10.88
N PHE A 61 -17.77 2.76 -11.40
CA PHE A 61 -17.00 1.79 -10.64
C PHE A 61 -16.21 2.45 -9.50
N PHE A 62 -15.45 3.52 -9.79
CA PHE A 62 -14.68 4.25 -8.77
C PHE A 62 -15.55 4.87 -7.68
N ARG A 63 -16.77 5.28 -8.01
CA ARG A 63 -17.68 5.95 -7.07
C ARG A 63 -18.46 4.97 -6.20
N VAL A 64 -18.83 3.80 -6.71
CA VAL A 64 -19.79 2.90 -6.06
C VAL A 64 -19.17 1.54 -5.73
N GLN A 65 -18.57 0.88 -6.72
CA GLN A 65 -18.09 -0.50 -6.57
C GLN A 65 -16.78 -0.55 -5.79
N LEU A 66 -15.84 0.35 -6.10
CA LEU A 66 -14.54 0.38 -5.47
C LEU A 66 -14.65 0.53 -3.94
N PRO A 67 -15.35 1.54 -3.37
CA PRO A 67 -15.40 1.67 -1.93
C PRO A 67 -16.23 0.55 -1.25
N LYS A 68 -17.19 -0.04 -1.99
CA LYS A 68 -17.96 -1.19 -1.49
C LYS A 68 -17.08 -2.43 -1.32
N ARG A 69 -16.13 -2.67 -2.22
CA ARG A 69 -15.20 -3.82 -2.16
C ARG A 69 -14.31 -3.80 -0.91
N TYR A 70 -13.93 -2.61 -0.45
CA TYR A 70 -13.07 -2.43 0.72
C TYR A 70 -13.80 -2.36 2.06
N ARG A 71 -15.12 -2.57 2.09
CA ARG A 71 -15.83 -2.83 3.36
C ARG A 71 -15.40 -4.14 4.02
N SER A 72 -14.93 -5.11 3.22
CA SER A 72 -14.34 -6.33 3.76
C SER A 72 -12.93 -6.04 4.28
N GLU A 73 -12.71 -6.38 5.55
CA GLU A 73 -11.41 -6.23 6.22
C GLU A 73 -10.29 -6.99 5.51
N GLU A 74 -10.59 -8.16 4.93
CA GLU A 74 -9.62 -8.95 4.19
C GLU A 74 -9.11 -8.21 2.93
N ASN A 75 -10.01 -7.56 2.20
CA ASN A 75 -9.64 -6.78 1.01
C ASN A 75 -8.81 -5.55 1.38
N ALA A 76 -9.16 -4.89 2.48
CA ALA A 76 -8.39 -3.77 3.00
C ALA A 76 -6.97 -4.21 3.39
N LYS A 77 -6.82 -5.33 4.12
CA LYS A 77 -5.52 -5.89 4.51
C LYS A 77 -4.66 -6.24 3.29
N LYS A 78 -5.21 -6.95 2.30
CA LYS A 78 -4.51 -7.28 1.05
C LYS A 78 -4.02 -6.04 0.30
N LEU A 79 -4.83 -4.97 0.28
CA LEU A 79 -4.42 -3.71 -0.34
C LEU A 79 -3.30 -3.02 0.43
N MET A 80 -3.35 -3.00 1.77
CA MET A 80 -2.28 -2.42 2.58
C MET A 80 -0.97 -3.19 2.39
N GLU A 81 -1.02 -4.52 2.35
CA GLU A 81 0.15 -5.38 2.07
C GLU A 81 0.73 -5.11 0.67
N LEU A 82 -0.14 -4.97 -0.34
CA LEU A 82 0.27 -4.59 -1.68
C LEU A 82 0.94 -3.21 -1.70
N ALA A 83 0.33 -2.22 -1.04
CA ALA A 83 0.87 -0.85 -0.97
C ALA A 83 2.25 -0.81 -0.29
N CYS A 84 2.44 -1.58 0.78
CA CYS A 84 3.74 -1.73 1.45
C CYS A 84 4.77 -2.45 0.57
N SER A 85 4.35 -3.42 -0.24
CA SER A 85 5.24 -4.15 -1.15
C SER A 85 5.70 -3.32 -2.36
N MET A 86 4.96 -2.27 -2.71
CA MET A 86 5.32 -1.35 -3.80
C MET A 86 6.45 -0.37 -3.44
N LYS A 87 6.91 -0.41 -2.18
CA LYS A 87 7.97 0.42 -1.60
C LYS A 87 9.37 0.22 -2.23
N GLY A 88 9.55 -0.82 -3.07
CA GLY A 88 10.82 -1.10 -3.78
C GLY A 88 11.02 -0.38 -5.13
N GLY A 89 10.05 0.42 -5.60
CA GLY A 89 10.06 1.02 -6.95
C GLY A 89 10.12 2.55 -7.01
N THR A 90 10.61 3.23 -5.97
CA THR A 90 10.65 4.70 -5.87
C THR A 90 11.71 5.39 -6.73
N GLU A 91 12.05 4.86 -7.90
CA GLU A 91 12.79 5.61 -8.91
C GLU A 91 11.86 6.60 -9.66
N LEU A 92 10.55 6.29 -9.74
CA LEU A 92 9.57 7.13 -10.44
C LEU A 92 8.98 8.27 -9.60
N ALA A 93 9.18 8.28 -8.27
CA ALA A 93 8.71 9.38 -7.41
C ALA A 93 9.65 10.60 -7.43
N GLN A 94 10.85 10.47 -8.03
CA GLN A 94 11.84 11.55 -8.13
C GLN A 94 11.58 12.51 -9.32
N SER A 95 10.61 12.19 -10.19
CA SER A 95 10.22 13.05 -11.32
C SER A 95 9.03 13.99 -11.02
N LEU A 96 8.45 13.94 -9.81
CA LEU A 96 7.48 14.94 -9.38
C LEU A 96 8.20 16.15 -8.74
N PRO A 97 7.83 17.40 -9.04
CA PRO A 97 8.44 18.58 -8.42
C PRO A 97 8.31 18.49 -6.90
N SER A 98 9.45 18.64 -6.23
CA SER A 98 9.69 18.33 -4.82
C SER A 98 8.90 19.20 -3.84
N LEU A 99 8.11 18.56 -2.97
CA LEU A 99 7.83 19.08 -1.62
C LEU A 99 9.02 18.70 -0.71
N PRO A 100 9.41 19.57 0.24
CA PRO A 100 10.67 19.45 0.97
C PRO A 100 10.73 18.17 1.83
N SER A 101 11.87 17.51 1.72
CA SER A 101 12.22 16.21 2.31
C SER A 101 12.40 16.32 3.83
N VAL A 102 11.53 15.64 4.60
CA VAL A 102 11.83 15.30 6.00
C VAL A 102 12.62 14.01 6.01
N ARG A 103 13.93 14.17 6.25
CA ARG A 103 14.89 13.10 6.45
C ARG A 103 14.61 12.45 7.81
N SER A 104 14.06 11.24 7.83
CA SER A 104 14.09 10.41 9.05
C SER A 104 15.11 9.31 8.87
N GLY A 105 16.25 9.47 9.56
CA GLY A 105 17.31 8.49 9.61
C GLY A 105 16.90 7.29 10.46
N SER A 106 17.22 6.09 9.98
CA SER A 106 17.25 4.89 10.81
C SER A 106 18.28 3.90 10.24
N LYS A 107 19.53 4.04 10.70
CA LYS A 107 20.50 2.95 10.89
C LYS A 107 21.27 3.29 12.16
N PRO A 108 21.63 2.31 13.02
CA PRO A 108 22.60 1.25 12.70
C PRO A 108 22.13 -0.14 13.21
N GLY A 109 22.71 -1.31 12.94
CA GLY A 109 23.97 -1.74 12.33
C GLY A 109 24.21 -3.22 12.70
N GLY A 110 24.98 -3.95 11.87
CA GLY A 110 25.61 -5.26 12.17
C GLY A 110 24.66 -6.47 12.24
N ALA A 111 24.96 -7.68 11.81
CA ALA A 111 26.18 -8.27 11.27
C ALA A 111 25.79 -9.45 10.35
N ARG A 112 26.64 -9.70 9.37
CA ARG A 112 26.56 -10.72 8.34
C ARG A 112 27.45 -11.87 8.77
N GLN A 113 26.96 -13.09 8.96
CA GLN A 113 27.82 -14.27 8.85
C GLN A 113 27.04 -15.50 8.34
N ARG A 114 27.52 -16.00 7.19
CA ARG A 114 27.22 -17.32 6.63
C ARG A 114 27.82 -18.41 7.53
N GLN A 115 27.16 -19.57 7.61
CA GLN A 115 27.72 -20.94 7.67
C GLN A 115 26.51 -21.89 7.80
N GLY A 116 26.28 -22.84 6.88
CA GLY A 116 26.91 -24.16 6.91
C GLY A 116 26.02 -25.16 7.67
N ARG A 117 25.31 -26.05 6.98
CA ARG A 117 24.76 -27.32 7.52
C ARG A 117 25.93 -28.29 7.84
N PRO A 118 25.72 -29.49 8.46
CA PRO A 118 24.88 -29.97 9.59
C PRO A 118 25.79 -30.79 10.58
N PRO A 119 25.42 -31.88 11.33
CA PRO A 119 24.14 -32.46 11.76
C PRO A 119 24.04 -32.83 13.29
N LEU A 120 22.87 -33.38 13.68
CA LEU A 120 22.57 -34.33 14.77
C LEU A 120 23.11 -34.10 16.21
N CYS A 121 22.19 -34.00 17.18
CA CYS A 121 22.29 -34.72 18.46
C CYS A 121 20.92 -34.85 19.15
N LYS A 122 20.77 -35.91 19.95
CA LYS A 122 19.56 -36.67 20.27
C LYS A 122 18.68 -36.03 21.36
N ARG A 123 17.36 -36.29 21.29
CA ARG A 123 16.41 -36.14 22.42
C ARG A 123 16.77 -37.16 23.52
N PRO A 124 16.78 -36.77 24.81
CA PRO A 124 16.50 -37.68 25.89
C PRO A 124 14.99 -37.71 26.16
N SER A 125 14.38 -38.88 26.09
CA SER A 125 13.08 -39.14 26.70
C SER A 125 13.29 -39.43 28.18
N VAL A 126 12.55 -38.73 29.04
CA VAL A 126 12.22 -39.17 30.39
C VAL A 126 10.89 -39.89 30.32
#